data_AF-A0A838S7Y2-F1
#
_entry.id   AF-A0A838S7Y2-F1
#
_cell.length_a   1.000
_cell.length_b   1.000
_cell.length_c   1.000
_cell.angle_alpha   90.00
_cell.angle_beta   90.00
_cell.angle_gamma   90.00
#
_symmetry.space_group_name_H-M   'P 1'
#
loop_
_entity.id
_entity.type
_entity.pdbx_description
1 polymer ?
#
loop_
_entity_poly.entity_id
_entity_poly.type
_entity_poly.pdbx_seq_one_letter_code
_entity_poly.pdbx_strand_id
1 'polypeptide(L)'
;MLSTSPPDLILLVVAGFLAGGVNAVAGGGSLLVFPVLLAVGFPALAANVTNSVAQCPGSLGVALGSRRELRGQRSRVVSCIGVTVLGSLGGCLLLLTLPTEVFDTVVPALVALASVLLGLQPRLSRWIGEPEPGAPDRLNLLLPSVFVAAVYG
;
A
#
# COMPACT_ATOMS: atom_id res chain seq x y z
N MET A 1 -12.62 -12.24 -24.75
CA MET A 1 -12.17 -10.90 -25.13
C MET A 1 -13.30 -9.93 -24.78
N LEU A 2 -13.21 -9.23 -23.65
CA LEU A 2 -14.26 -8.30 -23.21
C LEU A 2 -14.28 -7.11 -24.17
N SER A 3 -15.42 -6.86 -24.82
CA SER A 3 -15.63 -5.68 -25.66
C SER A 3 -15.77 -4.45 -24.76
N THR A 4 -14.65 -3.90 -24.27
CA THR A 4 -14.65 -2.67 -23.47
C THR A 4 -15.08 -1.51 -24.35
N SER A 5 -16.33 -1.08 -24.18
CA SER A 5 -16.86 0.09 -24.86
C SER A 5 -16.32 1.38 -24.22
N PRO A 6 -16.24 2.51 -24.93
CA PRO A 6 -15.77 3.78 -24.37
C PRO A 6 -16.39 4.21 -23.02
N PRO A 7 -17.70 4.00 -22.75
CA PRO A 7 -18.27 4.30 -21.44
C PRO A 7 -17.78 3.38 -20.32
N ASP A 8 -17.46 2.12 -20.62
CA ASP A 8 -16.90 1.18 -19.63
C ASP A 8 -15.52 1.66 -19.15
N LEU A 9 -14.71 2.20 -20.06
CA LEU A 9 -13.41 2.79 -19.75
C LEU A 9 -13.52 3.99 -18.80
N ILE A 10 -14.50 4.88 -19.03
CA ILE A 10 -14.74 6.04 -18.16
C ILE A 10 -15.17 5.57 -16.76
N LEU A 11 -16.08 4.61 -16.69
CA LEU A 11 -16.52 4.00 -15.44
C LEU A 11 -15.36 3.35 -14.67
N LEU A 12 -14.49 2.59 -15.36
CA LEU A 12 -13.32 1.96 -14.76
C LEU A 12 -12.31 3.00 -14.22
N VAL A 13 -12.10 4.10 -14.95
CA VAL A 13 -11.24 5.20 -14.49
C VAL A 13 -11.82 5.84 -13.23
N VAL A 14 -13.10 6.20 -13.23
CA VAL A 14 -13.76 6.82 -12.06
C VAL A 14 -13.76 5.86 -10.87
N ALA A 15 -14.07 4.58 -11.09
CA ALA A 15 -14.03 3.55 -10.06
C ALA A 15 -12.62 3.36 -9.50
N GLY A 16 -11.58 3.37 -10.34
CA GLY A 16 -10.18 3.30 -9.91
C GLY A 16 -9.77 4.50 -9.07
N PHE A 17 -10.16 5.72 -9.46
CA PHE A 17 -9.92 6.94 -8.67
C PHE A 17 -10.65 6.91 -7.32
N LEU A 18 -11.91 6.49 -7.29
CA LEU A 18 -12.69 6.39 -6.06
C LEU A 18 -12.15 5.29 -5.14
N ALA A 19 -11.85 4.10 -5.68
CA ALA A 19 -11.25 3.01 -4.93
C ALA A 19 -9.88 3.41 -4.38
N GLY A 20 -9.04 4.08 -5.18
CA GLY A 20 -7.75 4.61 -4.74
C GLY A 20 -7.89 5.68 -3.66
N GLY A 21 -8.86 6.59 -3.78
CA GLY A 21 -9.17 7.59 -2.75
C GLY A 21 -9.67 6.98 -1.45
N VAL A 22 -10.58 6.00 -1.53
CA VAL A 22 -11.07 5.27 -0.36
C VAL A 22 -9.94 4.48 0.30
N ASN A 23 -9.08 3.84 -0.48
CA ASN A 23 -7.94 3.09 0.08
C ASN A 23 -6.89 4.03 0.71
N ALA A 24 -6.70 5.23 0.15
CA ALA A 24 -5.82 6.25 0.72
C ALA A 24 -6.37 6.84 2.04
N VAL A 25 -7.69 6.99 2.18
CA VAL A 25 -8.33 7.50 3.40
C VAL A 25 -8.43 6.42 4.49
N ALA A 26 -8.78 5.19 4.11
CA ALA A 26 -8.94 4.09 5.06
C ALA A 26 -7.63 3.36 5.39
N GLY A 27 -6.59 3.53 4.57
CA GLY A 27 -5.29 2.86 4.73
C GLY A 27 -5.30 1.33 4.60
N GLY A 28 -6.48 0.71 4.39
CA GLY A 28 -6.62 -0.75 4.45
C GLY A 28 -7.95 -1.31 3.91
N GLY A 29 -8.62 -0.61 2.99
CA GLY A 29 -9.79 -1.18 2.29
C GLY A 29 -9.42 -2.46 1.52
N SER A 30 -8.21 -2.49 0.93
CA SER A 30 -7.63 -3.70 0.35
C SER A 30 -7.46 -4.82 1.38
N LEU A 31 -7.14 -4.51 2.64
CA LEU A 31 -6.86 -5.51 3.69
C LEU A 31 -8.11 -6.23 4.21
N LEU A 32 -9.31 -5.74 3.89
CA LEU A 32 -10.57 -6.48 4.13
C LEU A 32 -10.93 -7.38 2.93
N VAL A 33 -10.68 -6.90 1.71
CA VAL A 33 -11.09 -7.58 0.48
C VAL A 33 -10.10 -8.67 0.07
N PHE A 34 -8.80 -8.44 0.25
CA PHE A 34 -7.75 -9.41 -0.12
C PHE A 34 -7.82 -10.74 0.63
N PRO A 35 -7.96 -10.81 1.97
CA PRO A 35 -8.05 -12.10 2.67
C PRO A 35 -9.27 -12.92 2.23
N VAL A 36 -10.40 -12.24 1.96
CA VAL A 36 -11.63 -12.89 1.49
C VAL A 36 -11.43 -13.43 0.07
N LEU A 37 -10.79 -12.65 -0.83
CA LEU A 37 -10.47 -13.09 -2.20
C LEU A 37 -9.49 -14.26 -2.23
N LEU A 38 -8.50 -14.28 -1.33
CA LEU A 38 -7.58 -15.40 -1.19
C LEU A 38 -8.28 -16.65 -0.65
N ALA A 39 -9.21 -16.49 0.31
CA ALA A 39 -10.00 -17.58 0.84
C ALA A 39 -10.91 -18.24 -0.23
N VAL A 40 -11.31 -17.51 -1.27
CA VAL A 40 -12.06 -18.06 -2.43
C VAL A 40 -11.16 -18.49 -3.60
N GLY A 41 -9.83 -18.54 -3.41
CA GLY A 41 -8.89 -19.11 -4.37
C GLY A 41 -8.48 -18.17 -5.51
N PHE A 42 -8.64 -16.85 -5.35
CA PHE A 42 -8.24 -15.89 -6.37
C PHE A 42 -6.70 -15.73 -6.41
N PRO A 43 -6.05 -15.70 -7.60
CA PRO A 43 -4.61 -15.52 -7.69
C PRO A 43 -4.16 -14.21 -7.03
N ALA A 44 -3.35 -14.34 -5.97
CA ALA A 44 -2.92 -13.23 -5.13
C ALA A 44 -2.18 -12.14 -5.93
N LEU A 45 -1.34 -12.59 -6.85
CA LEU A 45 -0.51 -11.76 -7.70
C LEU A 45 -1.32 -10.84 -8.61
N ALA A 46 -2.29 -11.41 -9.36
CA ALA A 46 -3.10 -10.66 -10.31
C ALA A 46 -3.98 -9.62 -9.60
N ALA A 47 -4.52 -9.97 -8.43
CA ALA A 47 -5.27 -9.04 -7.59
C ALA A 47 -4.39 -7.89 -7.09
N ASN A 48 -3.17 -8.18 -6.62
CA ASN A 48 -2.25 -7.15 -6.12
C ASN A 48 -1.82 -6.18 -7.21
N VAL A 49 -1.34 -6.70 -8.34
CA VAL A 49 -0.91 -5.87 -9.49
C VAL A 49 -2.05 -4.96 -9.97
N THR A 50 -3.26 -5.51 -10.11
CA THR A 50 -4.43 -4.74 -10.54
C THR A 50 -4.77 -3.62 -9.55
N ASN A 51 -4.74 -3.93 -8.25
CA ASN A 51 -5.01 -2.96 -7.19
C ASN A 51 -3.95 -1.85 -7.13
N SER A 52 -2.66 -2.19 -7.26
CA SER A 52 -1.58 -1.19 -7.27
C SER A 52 -1.70 -0.25 -8.49
N VAL A 53 -1.99 -0.79 -9.68
CA VAL A 53 -2.21 0.02 -10.89
C VAL A 53 -3.43 0.95 -10.72
N ALA A 54 -4.53 0.46 -10.15
CA ALA A 54 -5.73 1.27 -9.90
C ALA A 54 -5.47 2.41 -8.90
N GLN A 55 -4.57 2.21 -7.94
CA GLN A 55 -4.25 3.19 -6.90
C GLN A 55 -3.23 4.25 -7.33
N CYS A 56 -2.41 4.00 -8.36
CA CYS A 56 -1.42 4.94 -8.87
C CYS A 56 -1.95 6.38 -9.05
N PRO A 57 -3.04 6.62 -9.80
CA PRO A 57 -3.55 7.98 -10.00
C PRO A 57 -4.09 8.63 -8.72
N GLY A 58 -4.74 7.85 -7.84
CA GLY A 58 -5.21 8.34 -6.54
C GLY A 58 -4.06 8.73 -5.62
N SER A 59 -3.01 7.92 -5.57
CA SER A 59 -1.79 8.17 -4.78
C SER A 59 -1.06 9.43 -5.25
N LEU A 60 -0.98 9.65 -6.56
CA LEU A 60 -0.45 10.89 -7.14
C LEU A 60 -1.30 12.10 -6.71
N GLY A 61 -2.62 12.01 -6.79
CA GLY A 61 -3.53 13.07 -6.35
C GLY A 61 -3.33 13.45 -4.88
N VAL A 62 -3.23 12.45 -4.00
CA VAL A 62 -2.97 12.64 -2.56
C VAL A 62 -1.60 13.28 -2.33
N ALA A 63 -0.55 12.77 -2.99
CA ALA A 63 0.80 13.32 -2.87
C ALA A 63 0.87 14.79 -3.33
N LEU A 64 0.12 15.16 -4.37
CA LEU A 64 0.01 16.54 -4.84
C LEU A 64 -0.77 17.43 -3.86
N GLY A 65 -1.85 16.90 -3.27
CA GLY A 65 -2.69 17.59 -2.29
C GLY A 65 -1.97 17.92 -0.99
N SER A 66 -1.19 16.96 -0.45
CA SER A 66 -0.46 17.11 0.81
C SER A 66 0.84 17.91 0.69
N ARG A 67 1.17 18.49 -0.48
CA ARG A 67 2.41 19.27 -0.68
C ARG A 67 2.60 20.42 0.30
N ARG A 68 1.51 21.03 0.77
CA ARG A 68 1.56 22.16 1.72
C ARG A 68 1.94 21.69 3.13
N GLU A 69 1.48 20.52 3.54
CA GLU A 69 1.75 19.89 4.84
C GLU A 69 3.18 19.34 4.95
N LEU A 70 3.78 19.00 3.82
CA LEU A 70 5.15 18.49 3.73
C LEU A 70 6.23 19.60 3.77
N ARG A 71 5.84 20.88 3.86
CA ARG A 71 6.79 22.00 3.98
C ARG A 71 7.59 21.86 5.28
N GLY A 72 8.92 21.89 5.16
CA GLY A 72 9.85 21.71 6.29
C GLY A 72 10.36 20.28 6.49
N GLN A 73 9.77 19.27 5.83
CA GLN A 73 10.12 17.85 6.02
C GLN A 73 10.93 17.24 4.87
N ARG A 74 11.62 18.06 4.06
CA ARG A 74 12.29 17.61 2.82
C ARG A 74 13.25 16.44 3.03
N SER A 75 14.09 16.47 4.07
CA SER A 75 15.07 15.41 4.34
C SER A 75 14.39 14.06 4.62
N ARG A 76 13.30 14.08 5.40
CA ARG A 76 12.49 12.88 5.70
C ARG A 76 11.80 12.34 4.44
N VAL A 77 11.18 13.22 3.65
CA VAL A 77 10.53 12.85 2.40
C VAL A 77 11.51 12.21 1.42
N VAL A 78 12.70 12.80 1.23
CA VAL A 78 13.72 12.24 0.32
C VAL A 78 14.23 10.89 0.81
N SER A 79 14.45 10.74 2.12
CA SER A 79 14.89 9.46 2.71
C SER A 79 13.83 8.37 2.53
N CYS A 80 12.56 8.70 2.78
CA CYS A 80 11.45 7.77 2.53
C CYS A 80 11.36 7.40 1.05
N ILE A 81 11.42 8.36 0.13
CA ILE A 81 11.41 8.09 -1.32
C ILE A 81 12.53 7.12 -1.70
N GLY A 82 13.77 7.37 -1.23
CA GLY A 82 14.90 6.50 -1.54
C GLY A 82 14.68 5.07 -1.06
N VAL A 83 14.21 4.91 0.18
CA VAL A 83 13.94 3.60 0.78
C VAL A 83 12.75 2.89 0.12
N THR A 84 11.69 3.62 -0.22
CA THR A 84 10.55 3.08 -0.95
C THR A 84 10.97 2.59 -2.34
N VAL A 85 11.75 3.38 -3.08
CA VAL A 85 12.26 2.97 -4.40
C VAL A 85 13.10 1.70 -4.30
N LEU A 86 14.02 1.62 -3.33
CA LEU A 86 14.85 0.43 -3.12
C LEU A 86 14.01 -0.78 -2.73
N GLY A 87 13.04 -0.61 -1.84
CA GLY A 87 12.11 -1.67 -1.42
C GLY A 87 11.28 -2.19 -2.59
N SER A 88 10.65 -1.30 -3.36
CA SER A 88 9.81 -1.67 -4.50
C SER A 88 10.62 -2.29 -5.65
N LEU A 89 11.86 -1.85 -5.89
CA LEU A 89 12.75 -2.52 -6.84
C LEU A 89 13.08 -3.94 -6.37
N GLY A 90 13.40 -4.12 -5.09
CA GLY A 90 13.63 -5.45 -4.51
C GLY A 90 12.40 -6.35 -4.59
N GLY A 91 11.22 -5.82 -4.25
CA GLY A 91 9.94 -6.49 -4.35
C GLY A 91 9.59 -6.90 -5.79
N CYS A 92 9.79 -6.00 -6.75
CA CYS A 92 9.61 -6.26 -8.17
C CYS A 92 10.57 -7.35 -8.69
N LEU A 93 11.84 -7.32 -8.26
CA LEU A 93 12.80 -8.36 -8.61
C LEU A 93 12.39 -9.72 -8.04
N LEU A 94 11.96 -9.75 -6.78
CA LEU A 94 11.42 -10.96 -6.15
C LEU A 94 10.21 -11.48 -6.92
N LEU A 95 9.27 -10.61 -7.27
CA LEU A 95 8.09 -10.95 -8.08
C LEU A 95 8.44 -11.58 -9.44
N LEU A 96 9.49 -11.09 -10.10
CA LEU A 96 9.91 -11.57 -11.42
C LEU A 96 10.78 -12.83 -11.35
N THR A 97 11.39 -13.14 -10.21
CA THR A 97 12.35 -14.25 -10.05
C THR A 97 11.81 -15.44 -9.28
N LEU A 98 10.82 -15.25 -8.41
CA LEU A 98 10.22 -16.34 -7.62
C LEU A 98 9.15 -17.09 -8.41
N PRO A 99 9.02 -18.42 -8.21
CA PRO A 99 7.89 -19.19 -8.68
C PRO A 99 6.57 -18.66 -8.09
N THR A 100 5.50 -18.65 -8.89
CA THR A 100 4.15 -18.23 -8.47
C THR A 100 3.61 -18.98 -7.25
N GLU A 101 4.02 -20.23 -7.06
CA GLU A 101 3.66 -21.08 -5.91
C GLU A 101 4.12 -20.49 -4.56
N VAL A 102 5.27 -19.81 -4.56
CA VAL A 102 5.80 -19.14 -3.36
C VAL A 102 4.93 -17.93 -3.02
N PHE A 103 4.44 -17.20 -4.02
CA PHE A 103 3.54 -16.06 -3.83
C PHE A 103 2.19 -16.50 -3.28
N ASP A 104 1.62 -17.57 -3.82
CA ASP A 104 0.32 -18.09 -3.35
C ASP A 104 0.38 -18.56 -1.89
N THR A 105 1.57 -18.87 -1.36
CA THR A 105 1.77 -19.26 0.04
C THR A 105 2.11 -18.06 0.95
N VAL A 106 2.99 -17.16 0.51
CA VAL A 106 3.52 -16.06 1.32
C VAL A 106 2.55 -14.88 1.38
N VAL A 107 1.88 -14.55 0.27
CA VAL A 107 0.97 -13.40 0.19
C VAL A 107 -0.20 -13.52 1.16
N PRO A 108 -0.90 -14.67 1.30
CA PRO A 108 -1.96 -14.80 2.30
C PRO A 108 -1.49 -14.56 3.72
N ALA A 109 -0.30 -15.04 4.09
CA ALA A 109 0.26 -14.81 5.42
C ALA A 109 0.56 -13.32 5.66
N LEU A 110 1.15 -12.62 4.67
CA LEU A 110 1.42 -11.19 4.75
C LEU A 110 0.15 -10.36 4.82
N VAL A 111 -0.85 -10.69 4.00
CA VAL A 111 -2.17 -10.07 4.00
C VAL A 111 -2.85 -10.28 5.34
N ALA A 112 -2.88 -11.50 5.88
CA ALA A 112 -3.47 -11.80 7.17
C ALA A 112 -2.78 -11.04 8.31
N LEU A 113 -1.44 -11.01 8.31
CA LEU A 113 -0.66 -10.24 9.28
C LEU A 113 -1.01 -8.75 9.21
N ALA A 114 -1.04 -8.17 8.01
CA ALA A 114 -1.41 -6.78 7.81
C ALA A 114 -2.84 -6.48 8.26
N SER A 115 -3.81 -7.35 7.95
CA SER A 115 -5.20 -7.22 8.43
C SER A 115 -5.30 -7.26 9.95
N VAL A 116 -4.56 -8.15 10.61
CA VAL A 116 -4.51 -8.23 12.09
C VAL A 116 -3.87 -6.96 12.68
N LEU A 117 -2.73 -6.52 12.15
CA LEU A 117 -2.07 -5.30 12.61
C LEU A 117 -2.97 -4.08 12.46
N LEU A 118 -3.70 -3.98 11.35
CA LEU A 118 -4.64 -2.88 11.11
C LEU A 118 -5.86 -2.95 12.05
N GLY A 119 -6.41 -4.14 12.27
CA GLY A 119 -7.48 -4.34 13.25
C GLY A 119 -7.05 -4.00 14.69
N LEU A 120 -5.76 -4.17 14.99
CA LEU A 120 -5.15 -3.78 16.25
C LEU A 120 -4.69 -2.32 16.29
N GLN A 121 -4.56 -1.63 15.16
CA GLN A 121 -4.13 -0.23 15.06
C GLN A 121 -4.83 0.71 16.06
N PRO A 122 -6.17 0.72 16.20
CA PRO A 122 -6.83 1.62 17.17
C PRO A 122 -6.49 1.27 18.63
N ARG A 123 -6.17 0.01 18.95
CA ARG A 123 -5.69 -0.38 20.29
C ARG A 123 -4.24 -0.02 20.48
N LEU A 124 -3.40 -0.24 19.47
CA LEU A 124 -1.97 0.04 19.50
C LEU A 124 -1.71 1.55 19.61
N SER A 125 -2.46 2.37 18.88
CA SER A 125 -2.39 3.83 18.96
C SER A 125 -2.75 4.36 20.34
N ARG A 126 -3.66 3.67 21.06
CA ARG A 126 -3.99 4.03 22.45
C ARG A 126 -2.89 3.65 23.44
N TRP A 127 -2.08 2.64 23.13
CA TRP A 127 -0.99 2.16 24.00
C TRP A 127 0.30 2.97 23.80
N ILE A 128 0.56 3.43 22.58
CA ILE A 128 1.76 4.21 22.23
C ILE A 128 1.63 5.66 22.70
N GLY A 129 0.41 6.20 22.79
CA GLY A 129 0.14 7.59 23.16
C GLY A 129 0.38 8.57 22.00
N GLU A 130 0.03 9.85 22.20
CA GLU A 130 0.34 10.88 21.22
C GLU A 130 1.83 11.22 21.25
N PRO A 131 2.49 11.39 20.08
CA PRO A 131 3.88 11.83 20.05
C PRO A 131 4.05 13.16 20.77
N GLU A 132 4.98 13.24 21.72
CA GLU A 132 5.32 14.52 22.36
C GLU A 132 5.79 15.54 21.31
N PRO A 133 5.30 16.78 21.35
CA PRO A 133 5.77 17.85 20.47
C PRO A 133 7.29 18.05 20.63
N GLY A 134 8.06 17.79 19.57
CA GLY A 134 9.52 17.95 19.56
C GLY A 134 10.32 16.66 19.86
N ALA A 135 9.66 15.50 19.98
CA ALA A 135 10.37 14.23 20.06
C ALA A 135 11.30 14.02 18.84
N PRO A 136 12.52 13.48 19.03
CA PRO A 136 13.46 13.23 17.95
C PRO A 136 12.84 12.30 16.90
N ASP A 137 13.08 12.60 15.62
CA ASP A 137 12.60 11.78 14.51
C ASP A 137 13.09 10.34 14.69
N ARG A 138 12.16 9.39 14.81
CA ARG A 138 12.46 7.95 14.91
C ARG A 138 12.75 7.35 13.53
N LEU A 139 13.64 8.00 12.77
CA LEU A 139 13.99 7.62 11.40
C LEU A 139 14.50 6.17 11.34
N ASN A 140 15.22 5.73 12.36
CA ASN A 140 15.78 4.39 12.47
C ASN A 140 14.71 3.28 12.58
N LEU A 141 13.49 3.62 13.01
CA LEU A 141 12.33 2.71 13.04
C LEU A 141 11.43 2.91 11.82
N LEU A 142 11.34 4.16 11.35
CA LEU A 142 10.48 4.55 10.25
C LEU A 142 11.00 4.05 8.89
N LEU A 143 12.29 4.21 8.61
CA LEU A 143 12.87 3.78 7.34
C LEU A 143 12.79 2.26 7.13
N PRO A 144 13.18 1.39 8.07
CA PRO A 144 13.03 -0.05 7.85
C PRO A 144 11.57 -0.50 7.76
N SER A 145 10.65 0.14 8.49
CA SER A 145 9.23 -0.19 8.35
C SER A 145 8.66 0.22 6.99
N VAL A 146 9.04 1.41 6.48
CA VAL A 146 8.72 1.85 5.11
C VAL A 146 9.34 0.93 4.05
N PHE A 147 10.59 0.47 4.26
CA PHE A 147 11.26 -0.47 3.34
C PHE A 147 10.48 -1.78 3.23
N VAL A 148 10.18 -2.42 4.36
CA VAL A 148 9.47 -3.70 4.40
C VAL A 148 8.07 -3.55 3.78
N ALA A 149 7.38 -2.45 4.07
CA ALA A 149 6.10 -2.16 3.42
C ALA A 149 6.24 -2.00 1.89
N ALA A 150 7.28 -1.31 1.43
CA ALA A 150 7.52 -1.07 0.01
C ALA A 150 7.99 -2.31 -0.79
N VAL A 151 8.55 -3.32 -0.12
CA VAL A 151 8.91 -4.61 -0.75
C VAL A 151 7.68 -5.42 -1.14
N TYR A 152 6.57 -5.29 -0.40
CA TYR A 152 5.32 -5.99 -0.71
C TYR A 152 4.31 -5.14 -1.51
N GLY A 153 4.32 -3.82 -1.30
CA GLY A 153 3.36 -2.86 -1.88
C GLY A 153 3.33 -2.77 -3.40
#